data_AF-A0AAV4CWK8-F1
#
_entry.id   AF-A0AAV4CWK8-F1
#
_cell.length_a   1.000
_cell.length_b   1.000
_cell.length_c   1.000
_cell.angle_alpha   90.00
_cell.angle_beta   90.00
_cell.angle_gamma   90.00
#
_symmetry.space_group_name_H-M   'P 1'
#
loop_
_entity.id
_entity.type
_entity.pdbx_description
1 polymer ?
#
loop_
_entity_poly.entity_id
_entity_poly.type
_entity_poly.pdbx_seq_one_letter_code
_entity_poly.pdbx_strand_id
1 'polypeptide(L)'
;MGTQLWLRHVLVTQVQFMGGFLSTSWSRTCTAISRERDELLALVDVAERLKYEQGKSRIAEDEYGSFSSSELAVLGACKCRLSSPEPCGCAHAAANLRKEVAKLRDEGEWLQQRWEECSLTVDAYRSAFEEQLCKSRKLSQCLSQIATLSSRSAKAKAAIKWLIQVMNDGGYS
;
A
#
# COMPACT_ATOMS: atom_id res chain seq x y z
N MET A 1 13.66 23.82 -7.63
CA MET A 1 12.87 22.89 -6.80
C MET A 1 12.82 21.44 -7.34
N GLY A 2 13.13 21.17 -8.63
CA GLY A 2 13.03 19.82 -9.21
C GLY A 2 14.13 18.80 -8.85
N THR A 3 15.31 19.22 -8.39
CA THR A 3 16.44 18.31 -8.11
C THR A 3 16.30 17.55 -6.79
N GLN A 4 15.59 18.10 -5.81
CA GLN A 4 15.40 17.44 -4.51
C GLN A 4 14.34 16.33 -4.53
N LEU A 5 13.32 16.44 -5.40
CA LEU A 5 12.35 15.35 -5.60
C LEU A 5 12.99 14.13 -6.26
N TRP A 6 13.89 14.34 -7.23
CA TRP A 6 14.55 13.26 -7.95
C TRP A 6 15.48 12.45 -7.03
N LEU A 7 16.25 13.12 -6.18
CA LEU A 7 17.11 12.47 -5.18
C LEU A 7 16.31 11.66 -4.15
N ARG A 8 15.16 12.19 -3.69
CA ARG A 8 14.25 11.45 -2.80
C ARG A 8 13.67 10.20 -3.46
N HIS A 9 13.24 10.29 -4.72
CA HIS A 9 12.69 9.14 -5.44
C HIS A 9 13.75 8.05 -5.65
N VAL A 10 14.98 8.41 -6.06
CA VAL A 10 16.07 7.45 -6.25
C VAL A 10 16.43 6.74 -4.94
N LEU A 11 16.51 7.47 -3.82
CA LEU A 11 16.80 6.89 -2.50
C LEU A 11 15.69 5.94 -2.01
N VAL A 12 14.41 6.31 -2.17
CA VAL A 12 13.28 5.45 -1.79
C VAL A 12 13.26 4.16 -2.63
N THR A 13 13.49 4.27 -3.94
CA THR A 13 13.50 3.11 -4.85
C THR A 13 14.67 2.17 -4.54
N GLN A 14 15.84 2.72 -4.19
CA GLN A 14 17.04 1.93 -3.88
C GLN A 14 16.91 1.18 -2.54
N VAL A 15 16.25 1.76 -1.54
CA VAL A 15 15.95 1.11 -0.25
C VAL A 15 14.89 0.02 -0.41
N GLN A 16 13.83 0.25 -1.19
CA GLN A 16 12.82 -0.77 -1.52
C GLN A 16 13.41 -1.96 -2.29
N PHE A 17 14.32 -1.70 -3.23
CA PHE A 17 14.96 -2.75 -4.03
C PHE A 17 15.89 -3.64 -3.20
N MET A 18 16.67 -3.05 -2.29
CA MET A 18 17.53 -3.82 -1.38
C MET A 18 16.70 -4.61 -0.34
N GLY A 19 15.61 -4.05 0.17
CA GLY A 19 14.68 -4.76 1.06
C GLY A 19 13.99 -5.95 0.37
N GLY A 20 13.56 -5.78 -0.89
CA GLY A 20 12.97 -6.84 -1.69
C GLY A 20 13.95 -7.97 -2.05
N PHE A 21 15.22 -7.64 -2.31
CA PHE A 21 16.26 -8.62 -2.63
C PHE A 21 16.64 -9.50 -1.41
N LEU A 22 16.80 -8.88 -0.23
CA LEU A 22 17.06 -9.62 1.01
C LEU A 22 15.86 -10.50 1.41
N SER A 23 14.62 -9.99 1.26
CA SER A 23 13.40 -10.75 1.57
C SER A 23 13.23 -11.96 0.64
N THR A 24 13.42 -11.79 -0.67
CA THR A 24 13.30 -12.90 -1.64
C THR A 24 14.44 -13.90 -1.54
N SER A 25 15.66 -13.45 -1.25
CA SER A 25 16.80 -14.34 -0.99
C SER A 25 16.59 -15.19 0.26
N TRP A 26 16.02 -14.62 1.31
CA TRP A 26 15.72 -15.31 2.57
C TRP A 26 14.56 -16.32 2.41
N SER A 27 13.48 -15.95 1.72
CA SER A 27 12.40 -16.89 1.40
C SER A 27 12.90 -18.11 0.62
N ARG A 28 13.81 -17.91 -0.35
CA ARG A 28 14.43 -19.00 -1.11
C ARG A 28 15.26 -19.94 -0.23
N THR A 29 16.02 -19.39 0.73
CA THR A 29 16.82 -20.20 1.65
C THR A 29 15.96 -20.96 2.66
N CYS A 30 14.89 -20.37 3.19
CA CYS A 30 13.94 -21.08 4.05
C CYS A 30 13.25 -22.23 3.32
N THR A 31 12.85 -22.04 2.05
CA THR A 31 12.27 -23.13 1.24
C THR A 31 13.27 -24.23 0.92
N ALA A 32 14.54 -23.89 0.69
CA ALA A 32 15.60 -24.87 0.45
C ALA A 32 15.86 -25.73 1.69
N ILE A 33 15.98 -25.11 2.86
CA ILE A 33 16.20 -25.82 4.14
C ILE A 33 15.00 -26.73 4.47
N SER A 34 13.77 -26.25 4.25
CA SER A 34 12.56 -27.05 4.48
C SER A 34 12.51 -28.28 3.57
N ARG A 35 12.88 -28.10 2.31
CA ARG A 35 12.96 -29.18 1.33
C ARG A 35 14.04 -30.20 1.68
N GLU A 36 15.25 -29.74 2.01
CA GLU A 36 16.35 -30.62 2.44
C GLU A 36 15.98 -31.43 3.69
N ARG A 37 15.32 -30.79 4.67
CA ARG A 37 14.77 -31.49 5.84
C ARG A 37 13.79 -32.59 5.43
N ASP A 38 12.86 -32.29 4.53
CA ASP A 38 11.82 -33.25 4.11
C ASP A 38 12.42 -34.41 3.30
N GLU A 39 13.43 -34.13 2.48
CA GLU A 39 14.21 -35.15 1.75
C GLU A 39 14.99 -36.04 2.72
N LEU A 40 15.65 -35.49 3.74
CA LEU A 40 16.33 -36.25 4.78
C LEU A 40 15.34 -37.09 5.61
N LEU A 41 14.19 -36.54 5.99
CA LEU A 41 13.14 -37.26 6.71
C LEU A 41 12.53 -38.41 5.89
N ALA A 42 12.57 -38.33 4.56
CA ALA A 42 12.14 -39.43 3.69
C ALA A 42 13.14 -40.60 3.66
N LEU A 43 14.40 -40.36 4.03
CA LEU A 43 15.46 -41.38 4.10
C LEU A 43 15.55 -42.08 5.47
N VAL A 44 14.88 -41.54 6.49
CA VAL A 44 14.86 -42.07 7.85
C VAL A 44 13.86 -43.23 7.96
N ASP A 45 14.21 -44.27 8.73
CA ASP A 45 13.32 -45.41 8.97
C ASP A 45 11.99 -44.97 9.62
N VAL A 46 10.91 -45.73 9.37
CA VAL A 46 9.56 -45.40 9.84
C VAL A 46 9.53 -45.22 11.37
N ALA A 47 10.29 -46.02 12.11
CA ALA A 47 10.36 -45.91 13.57
C ALA A 47 11.07 -44.62 14.03
N GLU A 48 12.11 -44.19 13.34
CA GLU A 48 12.85 -42.96 13.65
C GLU A 48 12.08 -41.71 13.21
N ARG A 49 11.39 -41.77 12.07
CA ARG A 49 10.49 -40.72 11.61
C ARG A 49 9.35 -40.50 12.59
N LEU A 50 8.78 -41.58 13.15
CA LEU A 50 7.74 -41.50 14.17
C LEU A 50 8.27 -40.83 15.45
N LYS A 51 9.51 -41.16 15.88
CA LYS A 51 10.16 -40.51 17.02
C LYS A 51 10.39 -39.02 16.77
N TYR A 52 10.80 -38.63 15.56
CA TYR A 52 10.95 -37.23 15.17
C TYR A 52 9.62 -36.48 15.24
N GLU A 53 8.55 -37.02 14.63
CA GLU A 53 7.22 -36.41 14.66
C GLU A 53 6.65 -36.31 16.08
N GLN A 54 6.94 -37.30 16.95
CA GLN A 54 6.57 -37.28 18.36
C GLN A 54 7.42 -36.31 19.19
N GLY A 55 8.69 -36.14 18.84
CA GLY A 55 9.62 -35.20 19.49
C GLY A 55 9.42 -33.75 19.04
N LYS A 56 8.65 -33.51 17.97
CA LYS A 56 8.30 -32.19 17.50
C LYS A 56 7.36 -31.52 18.50
N SER A 57 7.84 -30.45 19.15
CA SER A 57 7.03 -29.70 20.12
C SER A 57 5.91 -28.96 19.40
N ARG A 58 4.68 -29.49 19.47
CA ARG A 58 3.47 -28.80 19.01
C ARG A 58 3.27 -27.48 19.75
N ILE A 59 3.66 -27.45 21.03
CA ILE A 59 3.58 -26.27 21.90
C ILE A 59 4.46 -25.14 21.36
N ALA A 60 5.68 -25.44 20.90
CA ALA A 60 6.58 -24.42 20.36
C ALA A 60 6.10 -23.85 19.02
N GLU A 61 5.46 -24.67 18.17
CA GLU A 61 4.86 -24.20 16.93
C GLU A 61 3.64 -23.30 17.19
N ASP A 62 2.79 -23.66 18.17
CA ASP A 62 1.64 -22.82 18.54
C ASP A 62 2.08 -21.50 19.20
N GLU A 63 3.12 -21.54 20.05
CA GLU A 63 3.61 -20.39 20.80
C GLU A 63 4.43 -19.42 19.92
N TYR A 64 5.29 -19.95 19.06
CA TYR A 64 6.27 -19.17 18.30
C TYR A 64 6.03 -19.14 16.78
N GLY A 65 5.08 -19.92 16.25
CA GLY A 65 4.81 -19.99 14.81
C GLY A 65 4.29 -18.68 14.20
N SER A 66 3.75 -17.79 15.03
CA SER A 66 3.33 -16.45 14.60
C SER A 66 4.44 -15.39 14.66
N PHE A 67 5.64 -15.74 15.10
CA PHE A 67 6.77 -14.81 15.22
C PHE A 67 7.57 -14.77 13.91
N SER A 68 7.93 -13.57 13.48
CA SER A 68 8.90 -13.41 12.38
C SER A 68 10.30 -13.83 12.82
N SER A 69 11.18 -14.14 11.86
CA SER A 69 12.59 -14.44 12.15
C SER A 69 13.28 -13.35 12.97
N SER A 70 12.90 -12.09 12.75
CA SER A 70 13.43 -10.95 13.49
C SER A 70 12.97 -10.92 14.95
N GLU A 71 11.76 -11.41 15.23
CA GLU A 71 11.22 -11.48 16.59
C GLU A 71 11.76 -12.73 17.32
N LEU A 72 11.91 -13.86 16.63
CA LEU A 72 12.60 -15.05 17.15
C LEU A 72 14.06 -14.74 17.55
N ALA A 73 14.76 -13.91 16.77
CA ALA A 73 16.09 -13.44 17.13
C ALA A 73 16.11 -12.61 18.43
N VAL A 74 15.04 -11.85 18.71
CA VAL A 74 14.91 -11.09 19.98
C VAL A 74 14.70 -12.01 21.17
N LEU A 75 13.87 -13.06 21.03
CA LEU A 75 13.72 -14.08 22.07
C LEU A 75 15.08 -14.69 22.42
N GLY A 76 15.92 -14.90 21.41
CA GLY A 76 17.28 -15.44 21.56
C GLY A 76 18.29 -14.52 22.26
N ALA A 77 18.09 -13.20 22.20
CA ALA A 77 19.08 -12.19 22.59
C ALA A 77 19.05 -11.79 24.08
N CYS A 78 18.02 -12.20 24.84
CA CYS A 78 17.92 -11.92 26.28
C CYS A 78 19.10 -12.55 27.05
N LYS A 79 19.79 -11.75 27.88
CA LYS A 79 20.88 -12.23 28.75
C LYS A 79 20.40 -12.81 30.09
N CYS A 80 19.10 -12.71 30.41
CA CYS A 80 18.52 -13.24 31.65
C CYS A 80 18.40 -14.77 31.67
N ARG A 81 19.18 -15.49 30.85
CA ARG A 81 19.18 -16.95 30.81
C ARG A 81 19.73 -17.49 32.13
N LEU A 82 18.81 -17.75 33.06
CA LEU A 82 19.00 -18.69 34.15
C LEU A 82 18.74 -20.11 33.60
N SER A 83 19.02 -21.13 34.39
CA SER A 83 19.07 -22.58 34.09
C SER A 83 17.89 -23.23 33.33
N SER A 84 16.91 -22.47 32.84
CA SER A 84 15.81 -22.95 32.01
C SER A 84 16.10 -22.73 30.51
N PRO A 85 15.77 -23.72 29.64
CA PRO A 85 15.85 -23.55 28.18
C PRO A 85 14.86 -22.52 27.63
N GLU A 86 13.81 -22.18 28.38
CA GLU A 86 12.73 -21.28 27.94
C GLU A 86 13.14 -19.78 27.92
N PRO A 87 12.64 -18.98 26.96
CA PRO A 87 12.93 -17.55 26.91
C PRO A 87 12.40 -16.82 28.15
N CYS A 88 13.23 -15.89 28.65
CA CYS A 88 12.90 -15.05 29.80
C CYS A 88 11.65 -14.17 29.52
N GLY A 89 10.93 -13.71 30.55
CA GLY A 89 9.80 -12.78 30.37
C GLY A 89 10.19 -11.47 29.67
N CYS A 90 11.44 -11.00 29.86
CA CYS A 90 11.95 -9.83 29.15
C CYS A 90 12.11 -10.08 27.63
N ALA A 91 12.47 -11.30 27.23
CA ALA A 91 12.61 -11.70 25.83
C ALA A 91 11.24 -11.68 25.16
N HIS A 92 10.24 -12.28 25.80
CA HIS A 92 8.85 -12.27 25.32
C HIS A 92 8.30 -10.86 25.16
N ALA A 93 8.47 -10.02 26.19
CA ALA A 93 8.03 -8.62 26.12
C ALA A 93 8.71 -7.85 24.98
N ALA A 94 10.03 -8.02 24.81
CA ALA A 94 10.78 -7.36 23.75
C ALA A 94 10.39 -7.87 22.34
N ALA A 95 10.19 -9.17 22.18
CA ALA A 95 9.79 -9.76 20.91
C ALA A 95 8.35 -9.34 20.51
N ASN A 96 7.41 -9.37 21.46
CA ASN A 96 6.05 -8.87 21.23
C ASN A 96 6.02 -7.38 20.92
N LEU A 97 6.81 -6.56 21.62
CA LEU A 97 6.92 -5.14 21.30
C LEU A 97 7.46 -4.93 19.88
N ARG A 98 8.47 -5.71 19.47
CA ARG A 98 9.01 -5.63 18.10
C ARG A 98 7.97 -5.99 17.05
N LYS A 99 7.17 -7.01 17.30
CA LYS A 99 6.04 -7.43 16.45
C LYS A 99 5.00 -6.31 16.32
N GLU A 100 4.56 -5.73 17.43
CA GLU A 100 3.60 -4.62 17.42
C GLU A 100 4.16 -3.36 16.73
N VAL A 101 5.44 -3.03 16.95
CA VAL A 101 6.08 -1.90 16.27
C VAL A 101 6.16 -2.13 14.76
N ALA A 102 6.47 -3.35 14.31
CA ALA A 102 6.47 -3.69 12.89
C ALA A 102 5.07 -3.53 12.27
N LYS A 103 4.06 -4.10 12.92
CA LYS A 103 2.66 -3.97 12.49
C LYS A 103 2.21 -2.50 12.39
N LEU A 104 2.47 -1.70 13.41
CA LEU A 104 2.08 -0.29 13.44
C LEU A 104 2.82 0.54 12.37
N ARG A 105 4.06 0.18 12.04
CA ARG A 105 4.82 0.81 10.94
C ARG A 105 4.16 0.51 9.60
N ASP A 106 3.85 -0.76 9.34
CA ASP A 106 3.20 -1.18 8.10
C ASP A 106 1.82 -0.50 7.93
N GLU A 107 1.03 -0.46 9.01
CA GLU A 107 -0.26 0.27 9.02
C GLU A 107 -0.09 1.78 8.76
N GLY A 108 0.93 2.39 9.37
CA GLY A 108 1.25 3.80 9.16
C GLY A 108 1.66 4.12 7.73
N GLU A 109 2.52 3.30 7.13
CA GLU A 109 2.94 3.43 5.73
C GLU A 109 1.75 3.27 4.77
N TRP A 110 0.87 2.30 5.04
CA TRP A 110 -0.33 2.10 4.25
C TRP A 110 -1.31 3.28 4.33
N LEU A 111 -1.54 3.81 5.53
CA LEU A 111 -2.38 4.99 5.73
C LEU A 111 -1.81 6.22 5.02
N GLN A 112 -0.49 6.41 5.07
CA GLN A 112 0.19 7.49 4.40
C GLN A 112 0.00 7.42 2.88
N GLN A 113 0.18 6.24 2.28
CA GLN A 113 -0.04 6.03 0.85
C GLN A 113 -1.49 6.36 0.45
N ARG A 114 -2.47 5.87 1.22
CA ARG A 114 -3.89 6.18 0.97
C ARG A 114 -4.21 7.65 1.11
N TRP A 115 -3.58 8.34 2.06
CA TRP A 115 -3.75 9.77 2.23
C TRP A 115 -3.18 10.55 1.04
N GLU A 116 -2.00 10.16 0.53
CA GLU A 116 -1.39 10.77 -0.65
C GLU A 116 -2.26 10.58 -1.90
N GLU A 117 -2.79 9.38 -2.13
CA GLU A 117 -3.71 9.09 -3.24
C GLU A 117 -5.01 9.92 -3.16
N CYS A 118 -5.58 10.02 -1.95
CA CYS A 118 -6.77 10.82 -1.71
C CYS A 118 -6.49 12.31 -1.93
N SER A 119 -5.35 12.81 -1.45
CA SER A 119 -4.94 14.21 -1.62
C SER A 119 -4.79 14.56 -3.10
N LEU A 120 -4.13 13.71 -3.89
CA LEU A 120 -4.00 13.90 -5.34
C LEU A 120 -5.37 13.93 -6.03
N THR A 121 -6.28 13.05 -5.61
CA THR A 121 -7.64 12.98 -6.16
C THR A 121 -8.41 14.26 -5.85
N VAL A 122 -8.37 14.75 -4.59
CA VAL A 122 -9.01 16.00 -4.18
C VAL A 122 -8.47 17.18 -4.99
N ASP A 123 -7.15 17.27 -5.18
CA ASP A 123 -6.53 18.34 -5.96
C ASP A 123 -6.91 18.29 -7.44
N ALA A 124 -7.04 17.09 -8.02
CA ALA A 124 -7.52 16.90 -9.37
C ALA A 124 -8.97 17.38 -9.53
N TYR A 125 -9.86 16.99 -8.61
CA TYR A 125 -11.25 17.47 -8.62
C TYR A 125 -11.33 18.97 -8.46
N ARG A 126 -10.58 19.55 -7.52
CA ARG A 126 -10.51 20.99 -7.32
C ARG A 126 -10.13 21.71 -8.61
N SER A 127 -9.04 21.26 -9.25
CA SER A 127 -8.54 21.86 -10.49
C SER A 127 -9.55 21.77 -11.64
N ALA A 128 -10.18 20.60 -11.81
CA ALA A 128 -11.22 20.41 -12.81
C ALA A 128 -12.44 21.33 -12.56
N PHE A 129 -12.83 21.50 -11.29
CA PHE A 129 -13.93 22.38 -10.91
C PHE A 129 -13.60 23.85 -11.20
N GLU A 130 -12.39 24.30 -10.86
CA GLU A 130 -11.92 25.66 -11.14
C GLU A 130 -11.89 25.92 -12.66
N GLU A 131 -11.45 24.94 -13.46
CA GLU A 131 -11.47 25.04 -14.92
C GLU A 131 -12.91 25.14 -15.46
N GLN A 132 -13.83 24.31 -14.96
CA GLN A 132 -15.24 24.35 -15.32
C GLN A 132 -15.89 25.70 -14.97
N LEU A 133 -15.60 26.26 -13.79
CA LEU A 133 -16.09 27.58 -13.39
C LEU A 133 -15.56 28.68 -14.31
N CYS A 134 -14.29 28.63 -14.70
CA CYS A 134 -13.70 29.57 -15.64
C CYS A 134 -14.38 29.50 -17.02
N LYS A 135 -14.60 28.28 -17.55
CA LYS A 135 -15.32 28.06 -18.82
C LYS A 135 -16.75 28.58 -18.75
N SER A 136 -17.47 28.26 -17.67
CA SER A 136 -18.84 28.70 -17.43
C SER A 136 -18.93 30.24 -17.39
N ARG A 137 -18.04 30.90 -16.63
CA ARG A 137 -18.00 32.37 -16.54
C ARG A 137 -17.77 33.02 -17.89
N LYS A 138 -16.82 32.50 -18.69
CA LYS A 138 -16.56 32.98 -20.05
C LYS A 138 -17.77 32.81 -20.95
N LEU A 139 -18.44 31.66 -20.90
CA LEU A 139 -19.66 31.40 -21.67
C LEU A 139 -20.78 32.37 -21.28
N SER A 140 -21.03 32.58 -19.98
CA SER A 140 -22.02 33.54 -19.50
C SER A 140 -21.72 34.97 -19.97
N GLN A 141 -20.45 35.38 -19.97
CA GLN A 141 -20.03 36.68 -20.50
C GLN A 141 -20.33 36.79 -22.01
N CYS A 142 -19.93 35.79 -22.81
CA CYS A 142 -20.23 35.76 -24.24
C CYS A 142 -21.74 35.82 -24.51
N LEU A 143 -22.55 35.04 -23.78
CA LEU A 143 -24.01 35.06 -23.90
C LEU A 143 -24.59 36.43 -23.57
N SER A 144 -24.09 37.10 -22.52
CA SER A 144 -24.53 38.45 -22.16
C SER A 144 -24.23 39.47 -23.26
N GLN A 145 -23.04 39.41 -23.87
CA GLN A 145 -22.65 40.27 -24.99
C GLN A 145 -23.57 40.03 -26.19
N ILE A 146 -23.78 38.76 -26.57
CA ILE A 146 -24.67 38.40 -27.67
C ILE A 146 -26.11 38.89 -27.40
N ALA A 147 -26.62 38.75 -26.18
CA ALA A 147 -27.94 39.24 -25.80
C ALA A 147 -28.06 40.76 -26.02
N THR A 148 -27.07 41.53 -25.60
CA THR A 148 -27.04 43.00 -25.83
C THR A 148 -26.92 43.38 -27.30
N LEU A 149 -26.16 42.63 -28.11
CA LEU A 149 -26.04 42.86 -29.57
C LEU A 149 -27.31 42.44 -30.32
N SER A 150 -28.00 41.38 -29.88
CA SER A 150 -29.25 40.90 -30.50
C SER A 150 -30.43 41.87 -30.34
N SER A 151 -30.34 42.82 -29.40
CA SER A 151 -31.30 43.94 -29.32
C SER A 151 -31.28 44.81 -30.59
N ARG A 152 -30.22 44.71 -31.42
CA ARG A 152 -30.08 45.38 -32.71
C ARG A 152 -30.41 44.51 -33.95
N SER A 153 -30.79 43.22 -33.83
CA SER A 153 -31.28 42.49 -35.01
C SER A 153 -32.21 41.31 -34.69
N ALA A 154 -33.43 41.35 -35.23
CA ALA A 154 -34.41 40.28 -35.12
C ALA A 154 -33.90 38.92 -35.66
N LYS A 155 -32.96 38.95 -36.62
CA LYS A 155 -32.31 37.75 -37.17
C LYS A 155 -31.40 37.05 -36.16
N ALA A 156 -30.72 37.79 -35.28
CA ALA A 156 -29.88 37.20 -34.24
C ALA A 156 -30.71 36.44 -33.19
N LYS A 157 -31.89 36.97 -32.82
CA LYS A 157 -32.83 36.27 -31.93
C LYS A 157 -33.37 34.97 -32.55
N ALA A 158 -33.69 34.97 -33.85
CA ALA A 158 -34.14 33.77 -34.54
C ALA A 158 -33.04 32.69 -34.63
N ALA A 159 -31.78 33.10 -34.88
CA ALA A 159 -30.64 32.19 -34.96
C ALA A 159 -30.28 31.57 -33.59
N ILE A 160 -30.31 32.35 -32.51
CA ILE A 160 -30.09 31.85 -31.15
C ILE A 160 -31.20 30.88 -30.74
N LYS A 161 -32.45 31.19 -31.07
CA LYS A 161 -33.60 30.30 -30.80
C LYS A 161 -33.45 28.96 -31.53
N TRP A 162 -33.01 28.98 -32.80
CA TRP A 162 -32.76 27.75 -33.57
C TRP A 162 -31.62 26.91 -32.97
N LEU A 163 -30.51 27.52 -32.55
CA LEU A 163 -29.39 26.81 -31.92
C LEU A 163 -29.79 26.14 -30.60
N ILE A 164 -30.58 26.82 -29.76
CA ILE A 164 -31.09 26.25 -28.52
C ILE A 164 -32.01 25.05 -28.79
N GLN A 165 -32.85 25.13 -29.83
CA GLN A 165 -33.73 24.03 -30.25
C GLN A 165 -32.92 22.81 -30.72
N VAL A 166 -31.92 23.01 -31.58
CA VAL A 166 -31.05 21.95 -32.12
C VAL A 166 -30.29 21.24 -31.00
N MET A 167 -29.81 21.98 -29.99
CA MET A 167 -29.14 21.38 -28.84
C MET A 167 -30.09 20.61 -27.92
N ASN A 168 -31.38 20.96 -27.90
CA ASN A 168 -32.40 20.28 -27.07
C ASN A 168 -32.92 19.00 -27.76
N ASP A 169 -32.93 18.96 -29.10
CA ASP A 169 -33.40 17.81 -29.89
C ASP A 169 -32.31 16.71 -30.05
N GLY A 170 -31.04 17.01 -29.73
CA GLY A 170 -29.93 16.04 -29.77
C GLY A 170 -29.74 15.18 -28.51
N GLY A 171 -30.69 15.23 -27.57
CA GLY A 171 -30.56 14.66 -26.23
C GLY A 171 -31.22 13.30 -25.96
N TYR A 172 -31.78 12.60 -26.96
CA TYR A 172 -32.25 11.21 -26.80
C TYR A 172 -32.07 10.40 -28.09
N SER A 173 -30.98 9.65 -28.15
CA SER A 173 -30.81 8.39 -28.89
C SER A 173 -29.62 7.64 -28.29
#